data_AF-A0A2E9A3Q7-F1
#
_entry.id   AF-A0A2E9A3Q7-F1
#
_cell.length_a   1.000
_cell.length_b   1.000
_cell.length_c   1.000
_cell.angle_alpha   90.00
_cell.angle_beta   90.00
_cell.angle_gamma   90.00
#
_symmetry.space_group_name_H-M   'P 1'
#
loop_
_entity.id
_entity.type
_entity.pdbx_description
1 polymer ?
#
loop_
_entity_poly.entity_id
_entity_poly.type
_entity_poly.pdbx_seq_one_letter_code
_entity_poly.pdbx_strand_id
1 'polypeptide(L)'
;MKNKLLSFVIVLSILPRLSAQLLDAVIPIQFDAPAQLTKISSGYQLTGNSSQLTNDILIDGAAIRFSAPDTTEIWFQFLDDMGNWSEKKKAKIFYEPNSDRFIASVLDSTLGRVEKIKYEARSTSTIAFISAGLYDKESREPKGD
;
A
#
# COMPACT_ATOMS: atom_id res chain seq x y z
N MET A 1 -8.06 30.65 30.17
CA MET A 1 -8.17 29.29 29.58
C MET A 1 -8.87 29.37 28.23
N LYS A 2 -8.18 29.84 27.20
CA LYS A 2 -8.62 29.83 25.80
C LYS A 2 -7.36 29.51 25.00
N ASN A 3 -7.46 28.71 23.93
CA ASN A 3 -6.40 28.31 22.98
C ASN A 3 -5.93 26.85 23.02
N LYS A 4 -6.25 26.04 24.04
CA LYS A 4 -5.92 24.59 24.00
C LYS A 4 -6.90 23.75 23.17
N LEU A 5 -8.16 24.19 23.05
CA LEU A 5 -9.18 23.51 22.24
C LEU A 5 -8.94 23.68 20.73
N LEU A 6 -8.40 24.83 20.30
CA LEU A 6 -8.20 25.11 18.88
C LEU A 6 -7.12 24.22 18.25
N SER A 7 -6.04 23.94 18.99
CA SER A 7 -4.96 23.05 18.53
C SER A 7 -5.41 21.59 18.43
N PHE A 8 -6.31 21.13 19.30
CA PHE A 8 -6.83 19.76 19.28
C PHE A 8 -7.76 19.51 18.08
N VAL A 9 -8.57 20.51 17.71
CA VAL A 9 -9.47 20.44 16.55
C VAL A 9 -8.70 20.45 15.23
N ILE A 10 -7.59 21.20 15.15
CA ILE A 10 -6.73 21.20 13.95
C ILE A 10 -6.10 19.82 13.76
N VAL A 11 -5.46 19.22 14.76
CA VAL A 11 -4.82 17.89 14.62
C VAL A 11 -5.83 16.80 14.21
N LEU A 12 -7.06 16.84 14.73
CA LEU A 12 -8.10 15.85 14.43
C LEU A 12 -8.69 15.99 13.00
N SER A 13 -8.58 17.17 12.37
CA SER A 13 -9.17 17.45 11.06
C SER A 13 -8.21 17.29 9.87
N ILE A 14 -6.90 17.18 10.10
CA ILE A 14 -5.89 16.97 9.04
C ILE A 14 -5.60 15.48 8.77
N LEU A 15 -5.69 14.62 9.78
CA LEU A 15 -5.46 13.17 9.65
C LEU A 15 -6.35 12.47 8.59
N PRO A 16 -7.67 12.73 8.48
CA PRO A 16 -8.51 12.04 7.50
C PRO A 16 -8.20 12.42 6.04
N ARG A 17 -7.56 13.58 5.81
CA ARG A 17 -7.28 14.08 4.45
C ARG A 17 -6.04 13.45 3.82
N LEU A 18 -5.14 12.90 4.64
CA LEU A 18 -3.88 12.29 4.16
C LEU A 18 -4.11 10.94 3.47
N SER A 19 -5.12 10.17 3.88
CA SER A 19 -5.35 8.82 3.34
C SER A 19 -5.77 8.84 1.86
N ALA A 20 -6.65 9.76 1.46
CA ALA A 20 -7.10 9.84 0.06
C ALA A 20 -5.96 10.27 -0.91
N GLN A 21 -5.11 11.20 -0.47
CA GLN A 21 -4.00 11.74 -1.27
C GLN A 21 -2.91 10.70 -1.59
N LEU A 22 -2.80 9.62 -0.81
CA LEU A 22 -1.79 8.59 -1.04
C LEU A 22 -2.04 7.78 -2.32
N LEU A 23 -3.31 7.57 -2.70
CA LEU A 23 -3.67 6.87 -3.93
C LEU A 23 -3.67 7.78 -5.16
N ASP A 24 -3.89 9.08 -4.97
CA ASP A 24 -3.76 10.05 -6.07
C ASP A 24 -2.29 10.25 -6.50
N ALA A 25 -1.34 9.86 -5.63
CA ALA A 25 0.09 10.01 -5.83
C ALA A 25 0.80 8.73 -6.36
N VAL A 26 0.05 7.71 -6.79
CA VAL A 26 0.62 6.46 -7.31
C VAL A 26 0.25 6.22 -8.78
N ILE A 27 1.16 5.57 -9.50
CA ILE A 27 0.88 5.02 -10.83
C ILE A 27 0.04 3.75 -10.65
N PRO A 28 -1.18 3.66 -11.18
CA PRO A 28 -2.05 2.50 -10.98
C PRO A 28 -1.49 1.25 -11.66
N ILE A 29 -1.63 0.09 -11.02
CA ILE A 29 -1.19 -1.21 -11.57
C ILE A 29 -2.29 -2.27 -11.50
N GLN A 30 -2.19 -3.27 -12.37
CA GLN A 30 -3.11 -4.41 -12.44
C GLN A 30 -2.54 -5.66 -11.78
N PHE A 31 -3.42 -6.59 -11.44
CA PHE A 31 -3.09 -7.89 -10.85
C PHE A 31 -3.57 -9.01 -11.78
N ASP A 32 -2.75 -10.04 -11.96
CA ASP A 32 -2.90 -11.08 -12.99
C ASP A 32 -4.15 -11.97 -12.81
N ALA A 33 -4.67 -12.04 -11.59
CA ALA A 33 -5.82 -12.87 -11.24
C ALA A 33 -6.57 -12.28 -10.04
N PRO A 34 -7.84 -12.68 -9.81
CA PRO A 34 -8.51 -12.41 -8.55
C PRO A 34 -7.61 -12.84 -7.39
N ALA A 35 -7.54 -12.00 -6.36
CA ALA A 35 -6.77 -12.30 -5.18
C ALA A 35 -7.18 -13.65 -4.59
N GLN A 36 -6.20 -14.49 -4.25
CA GLN A 36 -6.45 -15.83 -3.73
C GLN A 36 -6.71 -15.74 -2.23
N LEU A 37 -7.96 -15.97 -1.81
CA LEU A 37 -8.36 -16.01 -0.42
C LEU A 37 -8.35 -17.46 0.08
N THR A 38 -7.55 -17.74 1.11
CA THR A 38 -7.42 -19.06 1.73
C THR A 38 -7.73 -18.96 3.22
N LYS A 39 -8.51 -19.92 3.74
CA LYS A 39 -8.72 -20.06 5.18
C LYS A 39 -7.51 -20.77 5.81
N ILE A 40 -6.96 -20.18 6.86
CA ILE A 40 -5.83 -20.70 7.64
C ILE A 40 -6.24 -20.89 9.11
N SER A 41 -5.39 -21.52 9.92
CA SER A 41 -5.69 -21.79 11.34
C SER A 41 -5.96 -20.52 12.15
N SER A 42 -5.30 -19.40 11.80
CA SER A 42 -5.44 -18.10 12.46
C SER A 42 -6.48 -17.18 11.81
N GLY A 43 -7.26 -17.65 10.84
CA GLY A 43 -8.27 -16.85 10.13
C GLY A 43 -8.19 -16.99 8.61
N TYR A 44 -7.86 -15.89 7.93
CA TYR A 44 -7.84 -15.79 6.49
C TYR A 44 -6.51 -15.21 6.01
N GLN A 45 -6.04 -15.72 4.87
CA GLN A 45 -4.90 -15.20 4.13
C GLN A 45 -5.35 -14.82 2.72
N LEU A 46 -5.03 -13.60 2.30
CA LEU A 46 -5.24 -13.13 0.93
C LEU A 46 -3.89 -12.86 0.28
N THR A 47 -3.64 -13.46 -0.89
CA THR A 47 -2.41 -13.20 -1.66
C THR A 47 -2.74 -12.75 -3.07
N GLY A 48 -1.94 -11.84 -3.61
CA GLY A 48 -2.04 -11.40 -5.01
C GLY A 48 -0.68 -11.14 -5.60
N ASN A 49 -0.58 -11.32 -6.92
CA ASN A 49 0.59 -10.96 -7.73
C ASN A 49 0.17 -9.95 -8.79
N SER A 50 0.94 -8.88 -8.95
CA SER A 50 0.73 -7.90 -10.00
C SER A 50 0.95 -8.54 -11.36
N SER A 51 0.35 -7.95 -12.38
CA SER A 51 0.80 -8.14 -13.75
C SER A 51 2.23 -7.63 -13.94
N GLN A 52 2.84 -8.04 -15.06
CA GLN A 52 4.17 -7.56 -15.42
C GLN A 52 4.15 -6.03 -15.42
N LEU A 53 5.00 -5.44 -14.60
CA LEU A 53 5.24 -4.02 -14.56
C LEU A 53 6.17 -3.66 -15.72
N THR A 54 5.98 -2.48 -16.31
CA THR A 54 6.87 -2.01 -17.36
C THR A 54 8.24 -1.74 -16.78
N ASN A 55 9.28 -2.33 -17.37
CA ASN A 55 10.66 -2.24 -16.85
C ASN A 55 11.22 -0.82 -16.80
N ASP A 56 10.53 0.17 -17.37
CA ASP A 56 10.97 1.56 -17.50
C ASP A 56 10.74 2.43 -16.26
N ILE A 57 9.99 1.94 -15.27
CA ILE A 57 9.64 2.74 -14.09
C ILE A 57 10.57 2.41 -12.93
N LEU A 58 11.27 3.44 -12.43
CA LEU A 58 11.98 3.38 -11.15
C LEU A 58 10.98 3.67 -10.02
N ILE A 59 10.91 2.77 -9.04
CA ILE A 59 9.96 2.92 -7.94
C ILE A 59 10.65 3.12 -6.61
N ASP A 60 9.98 3.82 -5.71
CA ASP A 60 10.32 3.93 -4.29
C ASP A 60 9.36 3.14 -3.39
N GLY A 61 8.52 2.30 -3.98
CA GLY A 61 7.60 1.42 -3.27
C GLY A 61 6.23 1.33 -3.90
N ALA A 62 5.26 0.91 -3.09
CA ALA A 62 3.91 0.64 -3.56
C ALA A 62 2.86 0.89 -2.47
N ALA A 63 1.63 1.09 -2.92
CA ALA A 63 0.45 1.20 -2.08
C ALA A 63 -0.66 0.29 -2.61
N ILE A 64 -1.33 -0.43 -1.71
CA ILE A 64 -2.47 -1.28 -2.04
C ILE A 64 -3.61 -0.98 -1.07
N ARG A 65 -4.80 -0.80 -1.62
CA ARG A 65 -6.03 -0.53 -0.89
C ARG A 65 -6.79 -1.82 -0.64
N PHE A 66 -7.23 -1.99 0.60
CA PHE A 66 -8.01 -3.15 1.05
C PHE A 66 -9.26 -2.71 1.81
N SER A 67 -10.21 -3.64 1.97
CA SER A 67 -11.29 -3.59 2.97
C SER A 67 -11.15 -4.84 3.86
N ALA A 68 -10.91 -4.62 5.15
CA ALA A 68 -10.71 -5.68 6.15
C ALA A 68 -10.73 -5.09 7.57
N PRO A 69 -10.81 -5.93 8.62
CA PRO A 69 -10.67 -5.48 10.01
C PRO A 69 -9.34 -4.73 10.26
N ASP A 70 -9.35 -3.85 11.25
CA ASP A 70 -8.20 -3.02 11.63
C ASP A 70 -6.99 -3.82 12.14
N THR A 71 -7.18 -5.07 12.55
CA THR A 71 -6.13 -6.01 12.98
C THR A 71 -5.39 -6.69 11.82
N THR A 72 -5.72 -6.37 10.57
CA THR A 72 -5.14 -7.02 9.40
C THR A 72 -3.66 -6.64 9.21
N GLU A 73 -2.80 -7.65 9.06
CA GLU A 73 -1.39 -7.45 8.77
C GLU A 73 -1.11 -7.66 7.27
N ILE A 74 -0.29 -6.78 6.69
CA ILE A 74 0.01 -6.77 5.25
C ILE A 74 1.53 -6.76 5.03
N TRP A 75 2.00 -7.56 4.10
CA TRP A 75 3.39 -7.59 3.65
C TRP A 75 3.49 -7.55 2.13
N PHE A 76 4.49 -6.83 1.62
CA PHE A 76 4.82 -6.78 0.19
C PHE A 76 6.19 -7.43 -0.07
N GLN A 77 6.34 -7.95 -1.29
CA GLN A 77 7.63 -8.33 -1.86
C GLN A 77 7.70 -7.80 -3.29
N PHE A 78 8.91 -7.47 -3.73
CA PHE A 78 9.21 -6.86 -5.01
C PHE A 78 10.17 -7.77 -5.78
N LEU A 79 9.90 -8.02 -7.05
CA LEU A 79 10.76 -8.79 -7.94
C LEU A 79 11.68 -7.82 -8.69
N ASP A 80 12.99 -7.96 -8.51
CA ASP A 80 13.97 -7.16 -9.25
C ASP A 80 14.15 -7.65 -10.71
N ASP A 81 14.89 -6.89 -11.50
CA ASP A 81 15.25 -7.19 -12.90
C ASP A 81 16.22 -8.37 -13.07
N MET A 82 16.73 -8.90 -11.96
CA MET A 82 17.52 -10.14 -11.92
C MET A 82 16.66 -11.36 -11.55
N GLY A 83 15.34 -11.18 -11.37
CA GLY A 83 14.41 -12.24 -11.03
C GLY A 83 14.41 -12.66 -9.56
N ASN A 84 14.98 -11.85 -8.66
CA ASN A 84 15.01 -12.12 -7.22
C ASN A 84 13.88 -11.38 -6.49
N TRP A 85 13.18 -12.11 -5.61
CA TRP A 85 12.21 -11.51 -4.71
C TRP A 85 12.92 -10.90 -3.50
N SER A 86 12.56 -9.66 -3.17
CA SER A 86 12.93 -9.04 -1.90
C SER A 86 12.42 -9.86 -0.71
N GLU A 87 13.00 -9.63 0.46
CA GLU A 87 12.38 -10.04 1.73
C GLU A 87 10.97 -9.43 1.88
N LYS A 88 10.15 -10.04 2.75
CA LYS A 88 8.81 -9.53 3.10
C LYS A 88 8.94 -8.21 3.86
N LYS A 89 8.41 -7.14 3.28
CA LYS A 89 8.37 -5.81 3.89
C LYS A 89 6.99 -5.58 4.49
N LYS A 90 6.90 -5.38 5.80
CA LYS A 90 5.63 -5.08 6.49
C LYS A 90 5.16 -3.70 6.07
N ALA A 91 3.90 -3.60 5.64
CA ALA A 91 3.34 -2.34 5.18
C ALA A 91 2.90 -1.46 6.36
N LYS A 92 3.02 -0.14 6.19
CA LYS A 92 2.38 0.85 7.05
C LYS A 92 0.92 1.02 6.62
N ILE A 93 0.02 1.08 7.59
CA ILE A 93 -1.43 1.15 7.36
C ILE A 93 -1.94 2.58 7.54
N PHE A 94 -2.76 3.03 6.60
CA PHE A 94 -3.44 4.34 6.61
C PHE A 94 -4.94 4.12 6.45
N TYR A 95 -5.68 4.23 7.56
CA TYR A 95 -7.12 3.99 7.57
C TYR A 95 -7.91 5.11 6.88
N GLU A 96 -8.99 4.72 6.24
CA GLU A 96 -9.97 5.65 5.72
C GLU A 96 -11.02 5.99 6.79
N PRO A 97 -11.42 7.26 6.90
CA PRO A 97 -12.42 7.65 7.88
C PRO A 97 -13.76 6.96 7.65
N ASN A 98 -14.37 6.48 8.73
CA ASN A 98 -15.73 5.89 8.72
C ASN A 98 -15.88 4.69 7.76
N SER A 99 -14.83 3.90 7.58
CA SER A 99 -14.81 2.74 6.69
C SER A 99 -13.89 1.65 7.26
N ASP A 100 -14.13 0.41 6.83
CA ASP A 100 -13.22 -0.74 6.98
C ASP A 100 -12.07 -0.74 5.95
N ARG A 101 -11.95 0.33 5.16
CA ARG A 101 -10.94 0.48 4.12
C ARG A 101 -9.67 1.11 4.67
N PHE A 102 -8.55 0.70 4.10
CA PHE A 102 -7.26 1.30 4.39
C PHE A 102 -6.31 1.11 3.22
N ILE A 103 -5.25 1.91 3.22
CA ILE A 103 -4.12 1.78 2.32
C ILE A 103 -2.96 1.17 3.09
N ALA A 104 -2.46 0.05 2.61
CA ALA A 104 -1.20 -0.54 3.02
C ALA A 104 -0.10 -0.02 2.10
N SER A 105 0.95 0.57 2.65
CA SER A 105 2.01 1.23 1.88
C SER A 105 3.39 0.80 2.37
N VAL A 106 4.27 0.51 1.42
CA VAL A 106 5.71 0.32 1.65
C VAL A 106 6.42 1.42 0.86
N LEU A 107 7.30 2.15 1.55
CA LEU A 107 8.26 3.06 0.96
C LEU A 107 9.65 2.54 1.25
N ASP A 108 10.45 2.37 0.22
CA ASP A 108 11.82 1.92 0.30
C ASP A 108 12.63 2.49 -0.86
N SER A 109 13.48 3.48 -0.55
CA SER A 109 14.29 4.19 -1.53
C SER A 109 15.40 3.35 -2.14
N THR A 110 15.69 2.16 -1.58
CA THR A 110 16.66 1.23 -2.17
C THR A 110 16.05 0.40 -3.29
N LEU A 111 14.74 0.48 -3.51
CA LEU A 111 14.11 -0.12 -4.67
C LEU A 111 14.57 0.61 -5.95
N GLY A 112 14.67 -0.17 -7.03
CA GLY A 112 15.03 0.29 -8.36
C GLY A 112 13.96 -0.12 -9.36
N ARG A 113 14.37 -0.76 -10.46
CA ARG A 113 13.45 -1.38 -11.41
C ARG A 113 12.82 -2.62 -10.76
N VAL A 114 11.50 -2.72 -10.86
CA VAL A 114 10.73 -3.84 -10.31
C VAL A 114 9.85 -4.40 -11.40
N GLU A 115 9.96 -5.70 -11.63
CA GLU A 115 9.19 -6.41 -12.65
C GLU A 115 7.80 -6.82 -12.18
N LYS A 116 7.68 -7.18 -10.90
CA LYS A 116 6.42 -7.61 -10.27
C LYS A 116 6.37 -7.28 -8.79
N ILE A 117 5.16 -7.17 -8.27
CA ILE A 117 4.88 -7.07 -6.84
C ILE A 117 3.97 -8.20 -6.43
N LYS A 118 4.17 -8.71 -5.22
CA LYS A 118 3.18 -9.56 -4.57
C LYS A 118 2.91 -9.09 -3.17
N TYR A 119 1.70 -9.39 -2.69
CA TYR A 119 1.31 -9.13 -1.32
C TYR A 119 0.79 -10.38 -0.63
N GLU A 120 0.91 -10.36 0.68
CA GLU A 120 0.23 -11.28 1.59
C GLU A 120 -0.49 -10.44 2.65
N ALA A 121 -1.76 -10.73 2.87
CA ALA A 121 -2.59 -10.12 3.89
C ALA A 121 -3.12 -11.20 4.82
N ARG A 122 -3.08 -10.98 6.13
CA ARG A 122 -3.60 -11.92 7.13
C ARG A 122 -4.56 -11.21 8.08
N SER A 123 -5.71 -11.83 8.32
CA SER A 123 -6.75 -11.26 9.19
C SER A 123 -7.57 -12.36 9.85
N THR A 124 -8.23 -12.03 10.94
CA THR A 124 -9.20 -12.92 11.60
C THR A 124 -10.51 -13.05 10.82
N SER A 125 -10.73 -12.21 9.80
CA SER A 125 -11.92 -12.21 8.95
C SER A 125 -11.55 -12.06 7.47
N THR A 126 -12.55 -12.07 6.58
CA THR A 126 -12.32 -11.94 5.15
C THR A 126 -11.68 -10.60 4.79
N ILE A 127 -10.79 -10.62 3.80
CA ILE A 127 -10.06 -9.46 3.31
C ILE A 127 -10.45 -9.27 1.84
N ALA A 128 -10.71 -8.03 1.43
CA ALA A 128 -10.96 -7.69 0.04
C ALA A 128 -9.87 -6.77 -0.51
N PHE A 129 -9.29 -7.14 -1.65
CA PHE A 129 -8.46 -6.24 -2.45
C PHE A 129 -9.34 -5.22 -3.20
N ILE A 130 -8.89 -3.97 -3.30
CA ILE A 130 -9.63 -2.90 -3.99
C ILE A 130 -8.82 -2.34 -5.16
N SER A 131 -7.62 -1.82 -4.90
CA SER A 131 -6.79 -1.17 -5.93
C SER A 131 -5.32 -1.15 -5.52
N ALA A 132 -4.41 -0.92 -6.46
CA ALA A 132 -2.98 -0.84 -6.20
C ALA A 132 -2.28 0.18 -7.09
N GLY A 133 -1.15 0.69 -6.63
CA GLY A 133 -0.26 1.53 -7.43
C GLY A 133 1.17 1.59 -6.90
N LEU A 134 2.05 2.15 -7.73
CA LEU A 134 3.48 2.33 -7.49
C LEU A 134 3.79 3.78 -7.14
N TYR A 135 4.73 3.98 -6.23
CA TYR A 135 5.34 5.29 -6.06
C TYR A 135 6.47 5.45 -7.06
N ASP A 136 6.28 6.36 -8.01
CA ASP A 136 7.31 6.75 -8.97
C ASP A 136 8.40 7.57 -8.28
N LYS A 137 9.64 7.12 -8.42
CA LYS A 137 10.83 7.79 -7.88
C LYS A 137 11.03 9.16 -8.54
N GLU A 138 10.80 9.27 -9.84
CA GLU A 138 11.04 10.51 -10.60
C GLU A 138 10.02 11.61 -10.28
N SER A 139 8.78 11.22 -9.92
CA SER A 139 7.73 12.18 -9.53
C SER A 139 8.06 12.98 -8.26
N ARG A 140 9.04 12.53 -7.46
CA ARG A 140 9.44 13.16 -6.19
C ARG A 140 10.72 13.98 -6.30
N GLU A 141 11.47 13.86 -7.39
CA GLU A 141 12.62 14.73 -7.61
C GLU A 141 12.13 16.11 -8.06
N PRO A 142 12.60 17.21 -7.43
CA PRO A 142 12.30 18.54 -7.95
C PRO A 142 12.85 18.61 -9.36
N LYS A 143 11.96 18.83 -10.35
CA LYS A 143 12.40 19.17 -11.69
C LYS A 143 13.17 20.48 -11.58
N GLY A 144 14.48 20.42 -11.81
CA GLY A 144 15.31 21.61 -11.86
C GLY A 144 14.81 22.48 -13.01
N ASP A 145 14.22 23.63 -12.66
CA ASP A 145 13.99 24.75 -13.58
C ASP A 145 15.31 25.49 -13.86
#